data_AF-A0A7J9AZ07-F1
#
_entry.id   AF-A0A7J9AZ07-F1
#
_cell.length_a   1.000
_cell.length_b   1.000
_cell.length_c   1.000
_cell.angle_alpha   90.00
_cell.angle_beta   90.00
_cell.angle_gamma   90.00
#
_symmetry.space_group_name_H-M   'P 1'
#
loop_
_entity.id
_entity.type
_entity.pdbx_description
1 polymer ?
#
loop_
_entity_poly.entity_id
_entity_poly.type
_entity_poly.pdbx_seq_one_letter_code
_entity_poly.pdbx_strand_id
1 'polypeptide(L)'
;MSSQENTRPIEEHLQVIPSELEIIKQDFEKRSSELEKKIEQLEEEKIQLGSDVDVQKLEAEKMRKRKNMAEEDLGSLKIYYKKLRLSIRTIGLGKISEQWWPEIKE
;
A
#
# COMPACT_ATOMS: atom_id res chain seq x y z
N MET A 1 24.84 -61.53 -34.83
CA MET A 1 24.98 -60.10 -34.54
C MET A 1 24.58 -59.88 -33.10
N SER A 2 25.49 -59.28 -32.35
CA SER A 2 25.69 -59.45 -30.91
C SER A 2 24.64 -58.72 -30.07
N SER A 3 23.79 -59.46 -29.36
CA SER A 3 22.93 -58.94 -28.29
C SER A 3 23.72 -58.89 -26.98
N GLN A 4 24.57 -57.88 -26.80
CA GLN A 4 25.44 -57.78 -25.62
C GLN A 4 25.53 -56.36 -25.06
N GLU A 5 24.44 -55.59 -25.12
CA GLU A 5 24.40 -54.24 -24.52
C GLU A 5 23.65 -54.17 -23.17
N ASN A 6 22.91 -55.23 -22.78
CA ASN A 6 22.03 -55.19 -21.59
C ASN A 6 22.36 -56.26 -20.53
N THR A 7 23.64 -56.52 -20.27
CA THR A 7 24.07 -57.43 -19.19
C THR A 7 25.00 -56.73 -18.23
N ARG A 8 24.58 -55.61 -17.65
CA ARG A 8 25.15 -55.22 -16.35
C ARG A 8 24.58 -56.18 -15.31
N PRO A 9 25.39 -56.72 -14.39
CA PRO A 9 24.91 -57.64 -13.37
C PRO A 9 23.79 -56.97 -12.55
N ILE A 10 22.74 -57.71 -12.24
CA ILE A 10 21.57 -57.24 -11.46
C ILE A 10 22.00 -56.53 -10.16
N GLU A 11 23.12 -56.92 -9.57
CA GLU A 11 23.75 -56.28 -8.41
C GLU A 11 24.14 -54.82 -8.67
N GLU A 12 24.71 -54.47 -9.83
CA GLU A 12 25.03 -53.08 -10.18
C GLU A 12 23.75 -52.26 -10.32
N HIS A 13 22.70 -52.81 -10.94
CA HIS A 13 21.41 -52.13 -11.06
C HIS A 13 20.77 -51.89 -9.69
N LEU A 14 20.80 -52.88 -8.80
CA LEU A 14 20.30 -52.77 -7.44
C LEU A 14 21.15 -51.87 -6.55
N GLN A 15 22.39 -51.54 -6.92
CA GLN A 15 23.24 -50.59 -6.21
C GLN A 15 23.08 -49.16 -6.73
N VAL A 16 22.85 -48.99 -8.04
CA VAL A 16 22.58 -47.69 -8.68
C VAL A 16 21.20 -47.14 -8.30
N ILE A 17 20.15 -47.98 -8.25
CA ILE A 17 18.78 -47.54 -7.91
C ILE A 17 18.70 -46.89 -6.51
N PRO A 18 19.28 -47.45 -5.43
CA PRO A 18 19.37 -46.78 -4.13
C PRO A 18 20.07 -45.42 -4.20
N SER A 19 21.13 -45.29 -5.02
CA SER A 19 21.87 -44.04 -5.15
C SER A 19 21.07 -42.94 -5.88
N GLU A 20 20.27 -43.30 -6.89
CA GLU A 20 19.38 -42.36 -7.57
C GLU A 20 18.25 -41.87 -6.65
N LEU A 21 17.69 -42.76 -5.82
CA LEU A 21 16.67 -42.39 -4.83
C LEU A 21 17.24 -41.48 -3.74
N GLU A 22 18.47 -41.71 -3.29
CA GLU A 22 19.17 -40.85 -2.32
C GLU A 22 19.34 -39.43 -2.89
N ILE A 23 19.73 -39.31 -4.17
CA ILE A 23 19.87 -38.01 -4.85
C ILE A 23 18.52 -37.28 -4.95
N ILE A 24 17.47 -37.98 -5.39
CA ILE A 24 16.12 -37.40 -5.51
C ILE A 24 15.61 -36.91 -4.15
N LYS A 25 15.87 -37.68 -3.08
CA LYS A 25 15.50 -37.31 -1.71
C LYS A 25 16.20 -36.02 -1.27
N GLN A 26 17.50 -35.91 -1.49
CA GLN A 26 18.27 -34.70 -1.15
C GLN A 26 17.78 -33.47 -1.93
N ASP A 27 17.50 -33.63 -3.23
CA ASP A 27 16.95 -32.55 -4.06
C ASP A 27 15.56 -32.12 -3.57
N PHE A 28 14.72 -33.06 -3.15
CA PHE A 28 13.41 -32.78 -2.58
C PHE A 28 13.50 -32.02 -1.26
N GLU A 29 14.40 -32.44 -0.36
CA GLU A 29 14.65 -31.76 0.92
C GLU A 29 15.15 -30.33 0.68
N LYS A 30 16.07 -30.14 -0.26
CA LYS A 30 16.57 -28.81 -0.64
C LYS A 30 15.44 -27.91 -1.15
N ARG A 31 14.64 -28.38 -2.10
CA ARG A 31 13.50 -27.61 -2.63
C ARG A 31 12.47 -27.29 -1.56
N SER A 32 12.19 -28.23 -0.66
CA SER A 32 11.28 -28.02 0.46
C SER A 32 11.78 -26.89 1.37
N SER A 33 13.07 -26.90 1.73
CA SER A 33 13.66 -25.83 2.56
C SER A 33 13.65 -24.46 1.85
N GLU A 34 13.92 -24.42 0.54
CA GLU A 34 13.82 -23.18 -0.25
C GLU A 34 12.38 -22.62 -0.26
N LEU A 35 11.37 -23.50 -0.36
CA LEU A 35 9.97 -23.11 -0.31
C LEU A 35 9.56 -22.60 1.08
N GLU A 36 9.99 -23.25 2.15
CA GLU A 36 9.72 -22.79 3.52
C GLU A 36 10.26 -21.37 3.76
N LYS A 37 11.50 -21.10 3.36
CA LYS A 37 12.10 -19.76 3.45
C LYS A 37 11.31 -18.72 2.65
N LYS A 38 10.81 -19.09 1.47
CA LYS A 38 10.00 -18.20 0.65
C LYS A 38 8.63 -17.93 1.25
N ILE A 39 8.03 -18.92 1.92
CA ILE A 39 6.77 -18.75 2.66
C ILE A 39 6.99 -17.78 3.83
N GLU A 40 8.04 -17.97 4.61
CA GLU A 40 8.37 -17.08 5.74
C GLU A 40 8.56 -15.62 5.29
N GLN A 41 9.30 -15.39 4.20
CA GLN A 41 9.46 -14.06 3.61
C GLN A 41 8.13 -13.44 3.17
N LEU A 42 7.25 -14.22 2.54
CA LEU A 42 5.94 -13.73 2.10
C LEU A 42 5.01 -13.44 3.28
N GLU A 43 5.11 -14.19 4.38
CA GLU A 43 4.36 -13.94 5.60
C GLU A 43 4.80 -12.64 6.28
N GLU A 44 6.11 -12.38 6.35
CA GLU A 44 6.66 -11.12 6.85
C GLU A 44 6.23 -9.92 5.98
N GLU A 45 6.36 -10.05 4.66
CA GLU A 45 5.93 -9.00 3.71
C GLU A 45 4.42 -8.72 3.85
N LYS A 46 3.60 -9.76 3.98
CA LYS A 46 2.16 -9.62 4.19
C LYS A 46 1.83 -8.86 5.48
N ILE A 47 2.53 -9.12 6.58
CA ILE A 47 2.33 -8.42 7.86
C ILE A 47 2.71 -6.94 7.72
N GLN A 48 3.84 -6.66 7.07
CA GLN A 48 4.30 -5.29 6.84
C GLN A 48 3.31 -4.50 5.98
N LEU A 49 2.91 -5.06 4.84
CA LEU A 49 1.93 -4.43 3.95
C LEU A 49 0.58 -4.23 4.63
N GLY A 50 0.13 -5.18 5.46
CA GLY A 50 -1.08 -5.03 6.25
C GLY A 50 -1.02 -3.81 7.17
N SER A 51 0.11 -3.60 7.84
CA SER A 51 0.34 -2.44 8.71
C SER A 51 0.34 -1.12 7.93
N ASP A 52 0.99 -1.08 6.76
CA ASP A 52 1.04 0.11 5.92
C ASP A 52 -0.36 0.51 5.41
N VAL A 53 -1.20 -0.46 5.06
CA VAL A 53 -2.59 -0.23 4.64
C VAL A 53 -3.41 0.40 5.78
N ASP A 54 -3.26 -0.09 7.01
CA ASP A 54 -3.97 0.45 8.17
C ASP A 54 -3.54 1.90 8.49
N VAL A 55 -2.24 2.19 8.38
CA VAL A 55 -1.71 3.56 8.52
C VAL A 55 -2.29 4.49 7.46
N GLN A 56 -2.26 4.10 6.19
CA GLN A 56 -2.82 4.90 5.10
C GLN A 56 -4.32 5.14 5.26
N LYS A 57 -5.06 4.13 5.72
CA LYS A 57 -6.49 4.24 5.99
C LYS A 57 -6.78 5.26 7.10
N LEU A 58 -6.00 5.23 8.18
CA LEU A 58 -6.13 6.18 9.29
C LEU A 58 -5.81 7.61 8.84
N GLU A 59 -4.76 7.80 8.04
CA GLU A 59 -4.39 9.10 7.50
C GLU A 59 -5.47 9.66 6.57
N ALA A 60 -6.03 8.83 5.68
CA ALA A 60 -7.11 9.20 4.79
C ALA A 60 -8.37 9.64 5.55
N GLU A 61 -8.73 8.94 6.64
CA GLU A 61 -9.86 9.33 7.48
C GLU A 61 -9.63 10.69 8.16
N LYS A 62 -8.43 10.90 8.71
CA LYS A 62 -8.06 12.17 9.33
C LYS A 62 -8.13 13.34 8.34
N MET A 63 -7.66 13.11 7.12
CA MET A 63 -7.73 14.11 6.04
C MET A 63 -9.18 14.41 5.65
N ARG A 64 -10.05 13.39 5.58
CA ARG A 64 -11.48 13.58 5.32
C ARG A 64 -12.15 14.44 6.40
N LYS A 65 -11.86 14.19 7.68
CA LYS A 65 -12.41 14.98 8.79
C LYS A 65 -11.97 16.45 8.71
N ARG A 66 -10.68 16.70 8.48
CA ARG A 66 -10.14 18.07 8.33
C ARG A 66 -10.75 18.80 7.14
N LYS A 67 -10.91 18.12 6.00
CA LYS A 67 -11.56 18.68 4.82
C LYS A 67 -13.00 19.13 5.14
N ASN A 68 -13.79 18.27 5.77
CA ASN A 68 -15.17 18.58 6.11
C ASN A 68 -15.27 19.79 7.04
N MET A 69 -14.40 19.88 8.07
CA MET A 69 -14.34 21.05 8.96
C MET A 69 -14.01 22.34 8.19
N ALA A 70 -13.01 22.31 7.31
CA ALA A 70 -12.65 23.46 6.48
C ALA A 70 -13.80 23.88 5.54
N GLU A 71 -14.57 22.92 5.01
CA GLU A 71 -15.75 23.20 4.17
C GLU A 71 -16.89 23.84 4.98
N GLU A 72 -17.14 23.38 6.21
CA GLU A 72 -18.12 23.97 7.13
C GLU A 72 -17.73 25.39 7.54
N ASP A 73 -16.46 25.61 7.88
CA ASP A 73 -15.92 26.93 8.23
C ASP A 73 -16.04 27.90 7.04
N LEU A 74 -15.69 27.45 5.84
CA LEU A 74 -15.84 28.24 4.62
C LEU A 74 -17.31 28.58 4.34
N GLY A 75 -18.22 27.63 4.55
CA GLY A 75 -19.65 27.84 4.44
C GLY A 75 -20.15 28.93 5.40
N SER A 76 -19.73 28.86 6.66
CA SER A 76 -20.05 29.83 7.71
C SER A 76 -19.50 31.22 7.38
N LEU A 77 -18.24 31.30 6.98
CA LEU A 77 -17.59 32.55 6.56
C LEU A 77 -18.32 33.19 5.38
N LYS A 78 -18.71 32.40 4.38
CA LYS A 78 -19.47 32.87 3.21
C LYS A 78 -20.82 33.46 3.62
N ILE A 79 -21.51 32.85 4.60
CA ILE A 79 -22.77 33.38 5.13
C ILE A 79 -22.52 34.70 5.88
N TYR A 80 -21.51 34.75 6.75
CA TYR A 80 -21.17 35.95 7.51
C TYR A 80 -20.80 37.13 6.60
N TYR A 81 -19.96 36.88 5.60
CA TYR A 81 -19.58 37.89 4.61
C TYR A 81 -20.78 38.44 3.85
N LYS A 82 -21.71 37.58 3.41
CA LYS A 82 -22.95 38.02 2.75
C LYS A 82 -23.78 38.92 3.66
N LYS A 83 -23.94 38.55 4.93
CA LYS A 83 -24.65 39.37 5.93
C LYS A 83 -23.99 40.74 6.11
N LEU A 84 -22.67 40.76 6.34
CA LEU A 84 -21.90 41.99 6.48
C LEU A 84 -22.05 42.92 5.28
N ARG A 85 -21.90 42.39 4.05
CA ARG A 85 -22.08 43.15 2.81
C ARG A 85 -23.49 43.76 2.70
N LEU A 86 -24.53 43.00 3.07
CA LEU A 86 -25.90 43.51 3.08
C LEU A 86 -26.08 44.61 4.12
N SER A 87 -25.55 44.44 5.34
CA SER A 87 -25.59 45.46 6.39
C SER A 87 -24.93 46.77 5.95
N ILE A 88 -23.75 46.71 5.31
CA ILE A 88 -23.05 47.89 4.78
C ILE A 88 -23.90 48.61 3.71
N ARG A 89 -24.55 47.85 2.82
CA ARG A 89 -25.46 48.40 1.80
C ARG A 89 -26.67 49.10 2.42
N THR A 90 -27.28 48.52 3.46
CA THR A 90 -28.49 49.04 4.11
C THR A 90 -28.23 50.30 4.92
N ILE A 91 -27.06 50.42 5.57
CA ILE A 91 -26.69 51.60 6.38
C ILE A 91 -26.34 52.82 5.51
N GLY A 92 -26.29 52.68 4.17
CA GLY A 92 -26.03 53.80 3.27
C GLY A 92 -24.57 54.27 3.30
N LEU A 93 -23.64 53.44 3.78
CA LEU A 93 -22.19 53.63 3.66
C LEU A 93 -21.72 53.28 2.23
N GLY A 94 -22.32 53.92 1.23
CA GLY A 94 -22.06 53.74 -0.20
C GLY A 94 -20.70 54.30 -0.67
N LYS A 95 -19.62 54.09 0.08
CA LYS A 95 -18.26 54.20 -0.48
C LYS A 95 -17.84 52.81 -0.95
N ILE A 96 -17.53 52.74 -2.23
CA ILE A 96 -17.36 51.56 -3.07
C ILE A 96 -16.25 50.69 -2.45
N SER A 97 -16.44 49.38 -2.28
CA SER A 97 -15.45 48.50 -1.61
C SER A 97 -14.08 48.51 -2.28
N GLU A 98 -13.98 49.02 -3.51
CA GLU A 98 -12.73 49.26 -4.24
C GLU A 98 -11.86 50.36 -3.60
N GLN A 99 -12.42 51.27 -2.79
CA GLN A 99 -11.69 52.36 -2.14
C GLN A 99 -10.91 51.97 -0.88
N TRP A 100 -11.12 50.77 -0.32
CA TRP A 100 -10.48 50.33 0.94
C TRP A 100 -9.15 49.57 0.75
N TRP A 101 -8.77 49.22 -0.49
CA TRP A 101 -7.52 48.50 -0.76
C TRP A 101 -6.19 49.23 -0.42
N PRO A 102 -6.09 50.57 -0.37
CA PRO A 102 -4.81 51.21 -0.03
C PRO A 102 -4.41 51.12 1.44
N GLU A 103 -5.32 50.80 2.36
CA GLU A 103 -5.09 50.94 3.82
C GLU A 103 -4.49 49.68 4.49
N ILE A 104 -4.33 48.57 3.76
CA ILE A 104 -3.69 47.34 4.27
C ILE A 104 -2.26 47.22 3.70
N LYS A 105 -1.43 48.22 3.99
CA LYS A 105 0.03 48.13 3.90
C LYS A 105 0.63 48.86 5.11
N GLU A 106 0.92 48.10 6.15
CA GLU A 106 2.03 48.33 7.07
C GLU A 106 2.61 46.97 7.49
#